data_AF-A0AAV2BY52-F1
#
_entry.id   AF-A0AAV2BY52-F1
#
_cell.length_a   1.000
_cell.length_b   1.000
_cell.length_c   1.000
_cell.angle_alpha   90.00
_cell.angle_beta   90.00
_cell.angle_gamma   90.00
#
_symmetry.space_group_name_H-M   'P 1'
#
loop_
_entity.id
_entity.type
_entity.pdbx_description
1 polymer ?
#
loop_
_entity_poly.entity_id
_entity_poly.type
_entity_poly.pdbx_seq_one_letter_code
_entity_poly.pdbx_strand_id
1 'polypeptide(L)'
;IYEIYHFPTTSDTLFRTYIDTFLKIKQESSGWPQNCSTEEEKAAYIREYEVKEGIKLDPENISKNPGRRQVAKLALNSFWGRWGMNTLRSQLTYVNTVPDFHRLLSDPSNDIKDVYFPTEEVAAIHWQSKKEFLAQDASTNIFIAAFTTAWARIKLYNEMEKLGRSVLYHDTDSIVYASDGKNDPPLGNFLGEFTDELDGDSITTFVSAGPKNYAYQTKGGKTCCKIRGFTLNFRNSEKLNFDSIRALVCNLDYNCKIPLYNPSKISRDAKRRKVVNKEETKSYRMVYDKRVIQDDFTTLPYGY
;
A
#
# COMPACT_ATOMS: atom_id res chain seq x y z
N ILE A 1 10.05 -29.77 -4.42
CA ILE A 1 10.54 -28.95 -3.27
C ILE A 1 12.05 -28.99 -3.34
N TYR A 2 12.73 -27.85 -3.50
CA TYR A 2 14.18 -27.80 -3.71
C TYR A 2 14.97 -27.56 -2.41
N GLU A 3 14.34 -26.95 -1.40
CA GLU A 3 14.95 -26.69 -0.09
C GLU A 3 13.85 -26.47 0.96
N ILE A 4 14.10 -26.84 2.22
CA ILE A 4 13.20 -26.62 3.36
C ILE A 4 13.99 -25.90 4.45
N TYR A 5 13.51 -24.73 4.85
CA TYR A 5 14.09 -23.95 5.96
C TYR A 5 13.28 -24.18 7.24
N HIS A 6 13.96 -24.53 8.32
CA HIS A 6 13.36 -24.69 9.65
C HIS A 6 13.99 -23.72 10.65
N PHE A 7 13.15 -23.00 11.40
CA PHE A 7 13.57 -22.01 12.39
C PHE A 7 13.13 -22.48 13.79
N PRO A 8 14.00 -23.16 14.55
CA PRO A 8 13.63 -23.73 15.85
C PRO A 8 13.51 -22.68 16.96
N THR A 9 14.05 -21.49 16.74
CA THR A 9 14.04 -20.38 17.70
C THR A 9 13.26 -19.19 17.15
N THR A 10 12.57 -18.48 18.05
CA THR A 10 11.80 -17.28 17.73
C THR A 10 12.12 -16.17 18.73
N SER A 11 11.94 -14.91 18.33
CA SER A 11 12.10 -13.74 19.19
C SER A 11 10.97 -12.75 18.91
N ASP A 12 10.45 -12.14 19.98
CA ASP A 12 9.45 -11.08 19.99
C ASP A 12 10.04 -9.72 20.44
N THR A 13 11.36 -9.64 20.63
CA THR A 13 12.06 -8.46 21.17
C THR A 13 12.94 -7.76 20.15
N LEU A 14 13.35 -8.44 19.08
CA LEU A 14 14.32 -7.94 18.09
C LEU A 14 14.02 -6.53 17.57
N PHE A 15 12.74 -6.22 17.33
CA PHE A 15 12.31 -4.93 16.78
C PHE A 15 11.53 -4.06 17.76
N ARG A 16 11.35 -4.51 19.00
CA ARG A 16 10.47 -3.86 19.98
C ARG A 16 10.83 -2.39 20.17
N THR A 17 12.09 -2.09 20.51
CA THR A 17 12.56 -0.71 20.72
C THR A 17 12.33 0.20 19.51
N TYR A 18 12.52 -0.31 18.28
CA TYR A 18 12.28 0.47 17.07
C TYR A 18 10.79 0.75 16.89
N ILE A 19 9.95 -0.27 17.01
CA ILE A 19 8.50 -0.15 16.88
C ILE A 19 7.96 0.80 17.95
N ASP A 20 8.35 0.62 19.21
CA ASP A 20 7.89 1.44 20.34
C ASP A 20 8.24 2.92 20.14
N THR A 21 9.46 3.21 19.69
CA THR A 21 9.93 4.57 19.43
C THR A 21 9.05 5.27 18.39
N PHE A 22 8.84 4.64 17.23
CA PHE A 22 8.06 5.27 16.16
C PHE A 22 6.56 5.22 16.42
N LEU A 23 6.07 4.21 17.14
CA LEU A 23 4.69 4.12 17.56
C LEU A 23 4.35 5.23 18.56
N LYS A 24 5.23 5.50 19.55
CA LYS A 24 5.11 6.65 20.46
C LYS A 24 5.01 7.97 19.69
N ILE A 25 5.98 8.24 18.80
CA ILE A 25 6.00 9.48 18.01
C ILE A 25 4.73 9.60 17.15
N LYS A 26 4.31 8.51 16.51
CA LYS A 26 3.10 8.46 15.69
C LYS A 26 1.86 8.79 16.53
N GLN A 27 1.77 8.23 17.74
CA GLN A 27 0.61 8.39 18.59
C GLN A 27 0.53 9.80 19.17
N GLU A 28 1.62 10.32 19.73
CA GLU A 28 1.70 11.71 20.22
C GLU A 28 1.38 12.72 19.12
N SER A 29 1.83 12.46 17.88
CA SER A 29 1.54 13.34 16.74
C SER A 29 0.11 13.22 16.19
N SER A 30 -0.69 12.27 16.67
CA SER A 30 -2.09 12.11 16.25
C SER A 30 -3.03 13.08 16.94
N GLY A 31 -2.59 13.65 18.08
CA GLY A 31 -3.45 14.39 18.99
C GLY A 31 -4.29 13.47 19.87
N TRP A 32 -5.10 14.09 20.73
CA TRP A 32 -5.98 13.39 21.65
C TRP A 32 -7.12 12.68 20.91
N PRO A 33 -7.52 11.46 21.33
CA PRO A 33 -8.74 10.82 20.88
C PRO A 33 -9.97 11.72 21.09
N GLN A 34 -11.01 11.56 20.26
CA GLN A 34 -12.23 12.39 20.36
C GLN A 34 -12.94 12.27 21.72
N ASN A 35 -12.81 11.11 22.37
CA ASN A 35 -13.36 10.79 23.67
C ASN A 35 -12.43 11.17 24.85
N CYS A 36 -11.41 12.00 24.62
CA CYS A 36 -10.51 12.51 25.66
C CYS A 36 -10.59 14.03 25.76
N SER A 37 -11.66 14.52 26.39
CA SER A 37 -11.91 15.94 26.61
C SER A 37 -11.54 16.38 28.03
N THR A 38 -11.66 15.50 29.04
CA THR A 38 -11.32 15.81 30.43
C THR A 38 -9.89 15.41 30.78
N GLU A 39 -9.33 15.99 31.85
CA GLU A 39 -7.99 15.62 32.32
C GLU A 39 -7.95 14.19 32.86
N GLU A 40 -9.06 13.70 33.44
CA GLU A 40 -9.21 12.32 33.88
C GLU A 40 -9.17 11.34 32.71
N GLU A 41 -9.85 11.66 31.60
CA GLU A 41 -9.84 10.85 30.37
C GLU A 41 -8.46 10.82 29.73
N LYS A 42 -7.77 11.97 29.67
CA LYS A 42 -6.39 12.05 29.17
C LYS A 42 -5.42 11.21 30.01
N ALA A 43 -5.53 11.29 31.33
CA ALA A 43 -4.71 10.48 32.24
C ALA A 43 -5.05 8.99 32.16
N ALA A 44 -6.32 8.63 31.98
CA ALA A 44 -6.74 7.25 31.73
C ALA A 44 -6.16 6.72 30.41
N TYR A 45 -6.23 7.50 29.34
CA TYR A 45 -5.69 7.14 28.02
C TYR A 45 -4.18 6.85 28.08
N ILE A 46 -3.39 7.72 28.72
CA ILE A 46 -1.94 7.51 28.86
C ILE A 46 -1.64 6.22 29.64
N ARG A 47 -2.35 5.99 30.76
CA ARG A 47 -2.18 4.78 31.57
C ARG A 47 -2.55 3.53 30.79
N GLU A 48 -3.65 3.55 30.06
CA GLU A 48 -4.09 2.41 29.25
C GLU A 48 -3.07 2.09 28.14
N TYR A 49 -2.50 3.12 27.51
CA TYR A 49 -1.46 2.95 26.49
C TYR A 49 -0.17 2.36 27.07
N GLU A 50 0.24 2.80 28.26
CA GLU A 50 1.39 2.21 28.96
C GLU A 50 1.14 0.76 29.35
N VAL A 51 -0.07 0.42 29.81
CA VAL A 51 -0.43 -0.95 30.20
C VAL A 51 -0.52 -1.88 28.99
N LYS A 52 -1.14 -1.45 27.89
CA LYS A 52 -1.37 -2.30 26.70
C LYS A 52 -0.15 -2.40 25.79
N GLU A 53 0.52 -1.28 25.54
CA GLU A 53 1.65 -1.23 24.58
C GLU A 53 3.01 -1.25 25.27
N GLY A 54 3.08 -1.03 26.59
CA GLY A 54 4.35 -0.83 27.29
C GLY A 54 5.01 0.52 26.97
N ILE A 55 4.27 1.45 26.35
CA ILE A 55 4.79 2.73 25.88
C ILE A 55 4.22 3.86 26.71
N LYS A 56 5.10 4.58 27.39
CA LYS A 56 4.72 5.80 28.12
C LYS A 56 4.65 7.00 27.18
N LEU A 57 3.44 7.48 26.90
CA LEU A 57 3.19 8.70 26.14
C LEU A 57 3.50 9.95 26.99
N ASP A 58 3.97 11.00 26.33
CA ASP A 58 4.21 12.29 26.96
C ASP A 58 3.04 13.26 26.66
N PRO A 59 2.23 13.64 27.66
CA PRO A 59 1.07 14.50 27.46
C PRO A 59 1.40 15.84 26.79
N GLU A 60 2.59 16.41 27.02
CA GLU A 60 3.00 17.69 26.42
C GLU A 60 3.27 17.56 24.92
N ASN A 61 3.64 16.36 24.47
CA ASN A 61 3.89 16.05 23.07
C ASN A 61 2.62 15.64 22.31
N ILE A 62 1.52 15.32 23.01
CA ILE A 62 0.26 14.91 22.38
C ILE A 62 -0.43 16.13 21.74
N SER A 63 -0.20 16.28 20.44
CA SER A 63 -0.77 17.34 19.62
C SER A 63 -0.90 16.91 18.18
N LYS A 64 -1.92 17.42 17.47
CA LYS A 64 -2.14 17.06 16.07
C LYS A 64 -1.02 17.63 15.21
N ASN A 65 -0.10 16.77 14.76
CA ASN A 65 0.99 17.12 13.87
C ASN A 65 1.02 16.15 12.67
N PRO A 66 0.32 16.48 11.57
CA PRO A 66 0.20 15.60 10.41
C PRO A 66 1.55 15.22 9.78
N GLY A 67 2.51 16.15 9.75
CA GLY A 67 3.83 15.93 9.16
C GLY A 67 4.66 14.94 9.98
N ARG A 68 4.79 15.17 11.29
CA ARG A 68 5.52 14.28 12.20
C ARG A 68 4.88 12.90 12.26
N ARG A 69 3.54 12.84 12.28
CA ARG A 69 2.78 11.58 12.18
C ARG A 69 3.09 10.83 10.90
N GLN A 70 3.14 11.52 9.76
CA GLN A 70 3.43 10.89 8.47
C GLN A 70 4.85 10.30 8.44
N VAL A 71 5.84 11.01 8.95
CA VAL A 71 7.23 10.52 9.04
C VAL A 71 7.32 9.27 9.92
N ALA A 72 6.70 9.29 11.11
CA ALA A 72 6.69 8.14 12.00
C ALA A 72 5.96 6.93 11.39
N LYS A 73 4.81 7.16 10.74
CA LYS A 73 4.09 6.11 10.00
C LYS A 73 4.93 5.56 8.85
N LEU A 74 5.67 6.42 8.13
CA LEU A 74 6.56 5.99 7.05
C LEU A 74 7.71 5.14 7.58
N ALA A 75 8.31 5.50 8.72
CA ALA A 75 9.35 4.70 9.36
C ALA A 75 8.83 3.28 9.69
N LEU A 76 7.67 3.16 10.35
CA LEU A 76 7.03 1.88 10.66
C LEU A 76 6.73 1.06 9.39
N ASN A 77 6.13 1.69 8.37
CA ASN A 77 5.68 0.99 7.16
C ASN A 77 6.84 0.62 6.21
N SER A 78 7.89 1.44 6.14
CA SER A 78 9.04 1.15 5.27
C SER A 78 10.03 0.17 5.90
N PHE A 79 10.03 0.05 7.24
CA PHE A 79 10.94 -0.82 7.97
C PHE A 79 10.83 -2.29 7.53
N TRP A 80 9.62 -2.85 7.52
CA TRP A 80 9.44 -4.25 7.10
C TRP A 80 9.77 -4.44 5.60
N GLY A 81 9.41 -3.47 4.76
CA GLY A 81 9.66 -3.50 3.32
C GLY A 81 11.14 -3.50 2.97
N ARG A 82 11.99 -2.93 3.85
CA ARG A 82 13.45 -2.97 3.70
C ARG A 82 13.98 -4.40 3.73
N TRP A 83 13.43 -5.27 4.57
CA TRP A 83 13.88 -6.66 4.69
C TRP A 83 13.59 -7.50 3.43
N GLY A 84 12.51 -7.17 2.71
CA GLY A 84 12.11 -7.84 1.46
C GLY A 84 12.62 -7.14 0.19
N MET A 85 13.57 -6.21 0.33
CA MET A 85 14.04 -5.37 -0.75
C MET A 85 14.87 -6.17 -1.76
N ASN A 86 14.56 -6.03 -3.06
CA ASN A 86 15.43 -6.59 -4.10
C ASN A 86 16.76 -5.83 -4.13
N THR A 87 17.85 -6.55 -3.87
CA THR A 87 19.23 -6.06 -3.88
C THR A 87 19.81 -5.97 -5.29
N LEU A 88 19.30 -6.78 -6.23
CA LEU A 88 19.66 -6.69 -7.63
C LEU A 88 18.96 -5.47 -8.25
N ARG A 89 19.66 -4.34 -8.26
CA ARG A 89 19.17 -3.06 -8.75
C ARG A 89 19.96 -2.62 -9.96
N SER A 90 19.25 -2.10 -10.95
CA SER A 90 19.89 -1.35 -12.01
C SER A 90 20.36 0.00 -11.47
N GLN A 91 21.56 0.38 -11.87
CA GLN A 91 22.27 1.59 -11.50
C GLN A 91 22.50 2.43 -12.75
N LEU A 92 22.49 3.74 -12.56
CA LEU A 92 22.84 4.71 -13.60
C LEU A 92 24.01 5.54 -13.08
N THR A 93 25.18 5.35 -13.67
CA THR A 93 26.41 6.03 -13.27
C THR A 93 26.82 7.00 -14.37
N TYR A 94 27.13 8.23 -13.99
CA TYR A 94 27.67 9.24 -14.88
C TYR A 94 29.18 9.30 -14.70
N VAL A 95 29.91 9.25 -15.80
CA VAL A 95 31.38 9.34 -15.83
C VAL A 95 31.78 10.41 -16.84
N ASN A 96 32.82 11.17 -16.50
CA ASN A 96 33.37 12.24 -17.33
C ASN A 96 34.86 12.03 -17.65
N THR A 97 35.41 10.85 -17.35
CA THR A 97 36.78 10.48 -17.67
C THR A 97 36.81 9.16 -18.42
N VAL A 98 37.72 9.05 -19.39
CA VAL A 98 37.96 7.82 -20.16
C VAL A 98 38.37 6.66 -19.25
N PRO A 99 39.25 6.82 -18.24
CA PRO A 99 39.57 5.74 -17.31
C PRO A 99 38.37 5.19 -16.54
N ASP A 100 37.48 6.05 -16.01
CA ASP A 100 36.29 5.58 -15.28
C ASP A 100 35.28 4.90 -16.21
N PHE A 101 35.14 5.42 -17.42
CA PHE A 101 34.32 4.81 -18.47
C PHE A 101 34.78 3.39 -18.78
N HIS A 102 36.07 3.21 -19.09
CA HIS A 102 36.64 1.88 -19.36
C HIS A 102 36.54 0.96 -18.15
N ARG A 103 36.87 1.46 -16.95
CA ARG A 103 36.78 0.68 -15.71
C ARG A 103 35.39 0.08 -15.51
N LEU A 104 34.33 0.86 -15.71
CA LEU A 104 32.97 0.38 -15.50
C LEU A 104 32.55 -0.65 -16.57
N LEU A 105 32.96 -0.43 -17.82
CA LEU A 105 32.66 -1.30 -18.97
C LEU A 105 33.42 -2.63 -18.96
N SER A 106 34.66 -2.62 -18.49
CA SER A 106 35.51 -3.81 -18.46
C SER A 106 35.40 -4.62 -17.18
N ASP A 107 34.71 -4.11 -16.15
CA ASP A 107 34.49 -4.85 -14.91
C ASP A 107 33.56 -6.07 -15.16
N PRO A 108 34.06 -7.30 -14.98
CA PRO A 108 33.30 -8.51 -15.27
C PRO A 108 32.13 -8.72 -14.30
N SER A 109 32.11 -8.03 -13.14
CA SER A 109 31.00 -8.08 -12.20
C SER A 109 29.80 -7.24 -12.67
N ASN A 110 30.01 -6.33 -13.63
CA ASN A 110 28.97 -5.48 -14.18
C ASN A 110 28.29 -6.14 -15.39
N ASP A 111 26.98 -6.03 -15.43
CA ASP A 111 26.12 -6.37 -16.56
C ASP A 111 25.60 -5.05 -17.15
N ILE A 112 26.32 -4.56 -18.16
CA ILE A 112 26.01 -3.29 -18.84
C ILE A 112 24.75 -3.47 -19.68
N LYS A 113 23.74 -2.65 -19.41
CA LYS A 113 22.46 -2.65 -20.12
C LYS A 113 22.42 -1.64 -21.24
N ASP A 114 23.05 -0.49 -21.04
CA ASP A 114 22.98 0.62 -21.96
C ASP A 114 24.07 1.66 -21.68
N VAL A 115 24.49 2.37 -22.71
CA VAL A 115 25.45 3.48 -22.61
C VAL A 115 24.97 4.61 -23.50
N TYR A 116 24.95 5.83 -22.98
CA TYR A 116 24.60 7.01 -23.75
C TYR A 116 25.37 8.24 -23.27
N PHE A 117 25.37 9.29 -24.08
CA PHE A 117 26.11 10.50 -23.81
C PHE A 117 25.12 11.66 -23.70
N PRO A 118 24.71 12.05 -22.47
CA PRO A 118 23.84 13.21 -22.27
C PRO A 118 24.45 14.50 -22.81
N THR A 119 25.77 14.60 -22.75
CA THR A 119 26.60 15.70 -23.28
C THR A 119 27.85 15.11 -23.92
N GLU A 120 28.63 15.91 -24.62
CA GLU A 120 29.88 15.47 -25.25
C GLU A 120 30.95 15.04 -24.22
N GLU A 121 30.85 15.54 -22.98
CA GLU A 121 31.83 15.32 -21.91
C GLU A 121 31.42 14.23 -20.91
N VAL A 122 30.18 13.76 -20.96
CA VAL A 122 29.63 12.84 -19.96
C VAL A 122 29.07 11.61 -20.64
N ALA A 123 29.50 10.43 -20.18
CA ALA A 123 28.84 9.17 -20.46
C ALA A 123 27.97 8.75 -19.28
N ALA A 124 26.76 8.33 -19.57
CA ALA A 124 25.82 7.77 -18.62
C ALA A 124 25.67 6.27 -18.93
N ILE A 125 26.09 5.43 -17.98
CA ILE A 125 26.13 3.98 -18.12
C ILE A 125 25.04 3.39 -17.24
N HIS A 126 24.12 2.66 -17.87
CA HIS A 126 23.08 1.89 -17.19
C HIS A 126 23.55 0.45 -17.07
N TRP A 127 23.63 -0.05 -15.84
CA TRP A 127 24.20 -1.36 -15.56
C TRP A 127 23.55 -1.97 -14.33
N GLN A 128 23.82 -3.24 -14.06
CA GLN A 128 23.49 -3.91 -12.80
C GLN A 128 24.62 -4.86 -12.43
N SER A 129 24.81 -5.16 -11.15
CA SER A 129 25.75 -6.21 -10.75
C SER A 129 25.22 -7.57 -11.20
N LYS A 130 26.09 -8.45 -11.70
CA LYS A 130 25.73 -9.84 -11.96
C LYS A 130 25.41 -10.54 -10.64
N LYS A 131 24.43 -11.45 -10.66
CA LYS A 131 23.92 -12.13 -9.44
C LYS A 131 25.02 -12.85 -8.66
N GLU A 132 25.98 -13.44 -9.36
CA GLU A 132 27.11 -14.18 -8.79
C GLU A 132 28.05 -13.30 -7.96
N PHE A 133 28.06 -11.99 -8.23
CA PHE A 133 28.91 -11.01 -7.55
C PHE A 133 28.12 -10.14 -6.56
N LEU A 134 26.84 -10.45 -6.31
CA LEU A 134 26.07 -9.77 -5.28
C LEU A 134 26.57 -10.20 -3.91
N ALA A 135 27.16 -9.25 -3.19
CA ALA A 135 27.45 -9.42 -1.78
C ALA A 135 26.15 -9.64 -0.99
N GLN A 136 26.23 -10.44 0.07
CA GLN A 136 25.14 -10.60 1.01
C GLN A 136 24.84 -9.25 1.69
N ASP A 137 23.63 -8.73 1.51
CA ASP A 137 23.19 -7.49 2.15
C ASP A 137 22.65 -7.80 3.56
N ALA A 138 23.41 -7.42 4.58
CA ALA A 138 23.01 -7.56 5.98
C ALA A 138 21.78 -6.71 6.35
N SER A 139 21.37 -5.77 5.48
CA SER A 139 20.16 -4.96 5.65
C SER A 139 18.89 -5.59 5.06
N THR A 140 18.97 -6.82 4.54
CA THR A 140 17.83 -7.57 3.98
C THR A 140 17.72 -8.97 4.57
N ASN A 141 16.50 -9.48 4.67
CA ASN A 141 16.23 -10.84 5.11
C ASN A 141 14.82 -11.25 4.61
N ILE A 142 14.82 -12.13 3.60
CA ILE A 142 13.58 -12.55 2.95
C ILE A 142 12.64 -13.30 3.90
N PHE A 143 13.16 -14.02 4.90
CA PHE A 143 12.34 -14.75 5.85
C PHE A 143 11.58 -13.81 6.78
N ILE A 144 12.22 -12.73 7.25
CA ILE A 144 11.56 -11.71 8.05
C ILE A 144 10.40 -11.10 7.25
N ALA A 145 10.65 -10.69 6.00
CA ALA A 145 9.60 -10.15 5.13
C ALA A 145 8.47 -11.16 4.86
N ALA A 146 8.80 -12.43 4.62
CA ALA A 146 7.82 -13.49 4.38
C ALA A 146 6.95 -13.73 5.63
N PHE A 147 7.54 -13.88 6.82
CA PHE A 147 6.79 -14.08 8.06
C PHE A 147 5.94 -12.86 8.41
N THR A 148 6.47 -11.62 8.30
CA THR A 148 5.67 -10.41 8.56
C THR A 148 4.43 -10.36 7.67
N THR A 149 4.58 -10.64 6.36
CA THR A 149 3.43 -10.64 5.44
C THR A 149 2.48 -11.82 5.66
N ALA A 150 2.98 -12.99 6.07
CA ALA A 150 2.16 -14.14 6.42
C ALA A 150 1.31 -13.85 7.67
N TRP A 151 1.91 -13.33 8.74
CA TRP A 151 1.20 -12.98 9.97
C TRP A 151 0.15 -11.88 9.73
N ALA A 152 0.46 -10.87 8.91
CA ALA A 152 -0.52 -9.86 8.53
C ALA A 152 -1.73 -10.47 7.79
N ARG A 153 -1.50 -11.43 6.87
CA ARG A 153 -2.59 -12.14 6.17
C ARG A 153 -3.40 -13.01 7.10
N ILE A 154 -2.76 -13.75 8.01
CA ILE A 154 -3.45 -14.58 9.00
C ILE A 154 -4.34 -13.71 9.89
N LYS A 155 -3.82 -12.57 10.36
CA LYS A 155 -4.60 -11.62 11.16
C LYS A 155 -5.85 -11.13 10.43
N LEU A 156 -5.70 -10.69 9.18
CA LEU A 156 -6.84 -10.25 8.36
C LEU A 156 -7.82 -11.41 8.11
N TYR A 157 -7.31 -12.60 7.81
CA TYR A 157 -8.11 -13.80 7.57
C TYR A 157 -8.96 -14.18 8.78
N ASN A 158 -8.38 -14.15 9.98
CA ASN A 158 -9.10 -14.52 11.21
C ASN A 158 -10.32 -13.62 11.47
N GLU A 159 -10.26 -12.33 11.13
CA GLU A 159 -11.45 -11.45 11.23
C GLU A 159 -12.44 -11.67 10.09
N MET A 160 -11.96 -11.90 8.87
CA MET A 160 -12.82 -12.23 7.73
C MET A 160 -13.56 -13.56 7.94
N GLU A 161 -12.95 -14.53 8.59
CA GLU A 161 -13.56 -15.83 8.88
C GLU A 161 -14.78 -15.68 9.81
N LYS A 162 -14.70 -14.81 10.83
CA LYS A 162 -15.84 -14.48 11.71
C LYS A 162 -16.98 -13.81 10.94
N LEU A 163 -16.64 -12.91 10.02
CA LEU A 163 -17.61 -12.22 9.16
C LEU A 163 -18.24 -13.14 8.11
N GLY A 164 -17.52 -14.17 7.66
CA GLY A 164 -17.99 -15.15 6.68
C GLY A 164 -18.50 -14.48 5.40
N ARG A 165 -19.78 -14.68 5.08
CA ARG A 165 -20.42 -14.16 3.86
C ARG A 165 -20.66 -12.65 3.89
N SER A 166 -20.53 -12.00 5.05
CA SER A 166 -20.69 -10.55 5.17
C SER A 166 -19.52 -9.76 4.57
N VAL A 167 -18.39 -10.41 4.24
CA VAL A 167 -17.23 -9.74 3.62
C VAL A 167 -17.54 -9.37 2.17
N LEU A 168 -17.48 -8.07 1.86
CA LEU A 168 -17.71 -7.51 0.52
C LEU A 168 -16.40 -7.24 -0.23
N TYR A 169 -15.35 -6.83 0.48
CA TYR A 169 -14.05 -6.53 -0.10
C TYR A 169 -12.95 -6.56 0.98
N HIS A 170 -11.70 -6.85 0.57
CA HIS A 170 -10.54 -6.68 1.43
C HIS A 170 -9.30 -6.32 0.61
N ASP A 171 -8.41 -5.49 1.15
CA ASP A 171 -7.08 -5.21 0.57
C ASP A 171 -6.06 -4.94 1.65
N THR A 172 -5.05 -5.83 1.73
CA THR A 172 -3.87 -5.76 2.61
C THR A 172 -4.16 -5.72 4.12
N ASP A 173 -4.83 -4.68 4.60
CA ASP A 173 -5.10 -4.34 5.99
C ASP A 173 -6.50 -3.74 6.20
N SER A 174 -7.36 -3.75 5.17
CA SER A 174 -8.74 -3.23 5.22
C SER A 174 -9.76 -4.31 4.87
N ILE A 175 -10.94 -4.24 5.50
CA ILE A 175 -12.11 -5.08 5.21
C ILE A 175 -13.32 -4.14 5.04
N VAL A 176 -14.07 -4.33 3.95
CA VAL A 176 -15.40 -3.77 3.78
C VAL A 176 -16.39 -4.92 3.94
N TYR A 177 -17.37 -4.75 4.82
CA TYR A 177 -18.31 -5.80 5.18
C TYR A 177 -19.71 -5.23 5.40
N ALA A 178 -20.72 -6.09 5.26
CA ALA A 178 -22.09 -5.81 5.64
C ALA A 178 -22.25 -6.13 7.13
N SER A 179 -22.30 -5.10 7.98
CA SER A 179 -22.48 -5.26 9.43
C SER A 179 -23.85 -5.85 9.75
N ASP A 180 -23.86 -6.83 10.64
CA ASP A 180 -25.06 -7.37 11.29
C ASP A 180 -25.12 -7.01 12.78
N GLY A 181 -24.14 -6.23 13.26
CA GLY A 181 -23.96 -5.83 14.65
C GLY A 181 -23.54 -6.97 15.60
N LYS A 182 -23.26 -8.17 15.09
CA LYS A 182 -22.94 -9.35 15.91
C LYS A 182 -21.47 -9.73 15.81
N ASN A 183 -20.93 -9.75 14.59
CA ASN A 183 -19.58 -10.27 14.31
C ASN A 183 -18.63 -9.18 13.79
N ASP A 184 -18.96 -7.91 14.00
CA ASP A 184 -18.16 -6.79 13.54
C ASP A 184 -16.78 -6.79 14.21
N PRO A 185 -15.67 -6.59 13.46
CA PRO A 185 -14.34 -6.55 14.04
C PRO A 185 -14.25 -5.46 15.12
N PRO A 186 -13.68 -5.76 16.29
CA PRO A 186 -13.57 -4.79 17.36
C PRO A 186 -12.70 -3.62 16.92
N LEU A 187 -13.23 -2.41 17.12
CA LEU A 187 -12.50 -1.18 16.88
C LEU A 187 -11.61 -0.85 18.07
N GLY A 188 -10.49 -0.20 17.79
CA GLY A 188 -9.67 0.34 18.85
C GLY A 188 -8.52 1.21 18.36
N ASN A 189 -7.76 1.71 19.32
CA ASN A 189 -6.72 2.72 19.14
C ASN A 189 -5.29 2.17 19.31
N PHE A 190 -5.16 0.87 19.57
CA PHE A 190 -3.91 0.20 19.89
C PHE A 190 -3.31 -0.49 18.66
N LEU A 191 -2.06 -0.95 18.77
CA LEU A 191 -1.30 -1.49 17.67
C LEU A 191 -1.98 -2.74 17.09
N GLY A 192 -2.38 -2.63 15.83
CA GLY A 192 -3.00 -3.71 15.08
C GLY A 192 -4.48 -3.91 15.37
N GLU A 193 -5.12 -3.06 16.15
CA GLU A 193 -6.59 -3.00 16.19
C GLU A 193 -7.13 -2.37 14.90
N PHE A 194 -8.40 -2.64 14.60
CA PHE A 194 -9.06 -2.01 13.46
C PHE A 194 -9.49 -0.59 13.83
N THR A 195 -9.29 0.33 12.90
CA THR A 195 -9.75 1.72 13.02
C THR A 195 -10.89 1.94 12.05
N ASP A 196 -11.92 2.67 12.48
CA ASP A 196 -12.99 3.09 11.60
C ASP A 196 -12.48 4.16 10.60
N GLU A 197 -12.48 3.83 9.31
CA GLU A 197 -12.07 4.76 8.24
C GLU A 197 -13.17 5.76 7.83
N LEU A 198 -14.40 5.54 8.28
CA LEU A 198 -15.56 6.36 7.91
C LEU A 198 -15.92 7.40 8.96
N ASP A 199 -15.14 7.51 10.04
CA ASP A 199 -15.32 8.48 11.12
C ASP A 199 -16.76 8.45 11.69
N GLY A 200 -17.34 7.25 11.86
CA GLY A 200 -18.70 7.02 12.36
C GLY A 200 -19.80 7.06 11.28
N ASP A 201 -19.48 7.36 10.03
CA ASP A 201 -20.42 7.22 8.91
C ASP A 201 -20.54 5.74 8.48
N SER A 202 -21.55 5.42 7.67
CA SER A 202 -21.81 4.06 7.21
C SER A 202 -22.02 4.03 5.71
N ILE A 203 -21.45 3.02 5.04
CA ILE A 203 -21.67 2.80 3.61
C ILE A 203 -23.10 2.28 3.39
N THR A 204 -23.87 2.99 2.57
CA THR A 204 -25.23 2.59 2.17
C THR A 204 -25.24 1.81 0.88
N THR A 205 -24.25 2.05 0.01
CA THR A 205 -24.11 1.29 -1.24
C THR A 205 -22.64 1.10 -1.55
N PHE A 206 -22.25 -0.15 -1.74
CA PHE A 206 -20.91 -0.56 -2.14
C PHE A 206 -20.97 -1.25 -3.49
N VAL A 207 -20.06 -0.89 -4.39
CA VAL A 207 -19.94 -1.47 -5.73
C VAL A 207 -18.47 -1.83 -5.98
N SER A 208 -18.23 -3.06 -6.42
CA SER A 208 -16.90 -3.54 -6.78
C SER A 208 -16.88 -4.08 -8.20
N ALA A 209 -15.96 -3.55 -9.01
CA ALA A 209 -15.68 -4.02 -10.37
C ALA A 209 -14.42 -4.91 -10.41
N GLY A 210 -13.88 -5.28 -9.24
CA GLY A 210 -12.71 -6.16 -9.08
C GLY A 210 -11.68 -5.66 -8.06
N PRO A 211 -10.54 -6.37 -7.90
CA PRO A 211 -9.48 -5.97 -6.98
C PRO A 211 -8.96 -4.55 -7.26
N LYS A 212 -8.93 -3.70 -6.23
CA LYS A 212 -8.49 -2.29 -6.30
C LYS A 212 -9.32 -1.43 -7.27
N ASN A 213 -10.58 -1.82 -7.49
CA ASN A 213 -11.52 -1.19 -8.39
C ASN A 213 -12.93 -1.20 -7.75
N TYR A 214 -13.22 -0.22 -6.91
CA TYR A 214 -14.48 -0.13 -6.18
C TYR A 214 -14.95 1.32 -6.00
N ALA A 215 -16.23 1.48 -5.72
CA ALA A 215 -16.85 2.74 -5.38
C ALA A 215 -17.89 2.53 -4.28
N TYR A 216 -18.10 3.55 -3.46
CA TYR A 216 -19.14 3.51 -2.43
C TYR A 216 -19.78 4.87 -2.21
N GLN A 217 -20.99 4.84 -1.65
CA GLN A 217 -21.72 6.00 -1.15
C GLN A 217 -22.04 5.77 0.33
N THR A 218 -21.86 6.81 1.15
CA THR A 218 -22.17 6.75 2.58
C THR A 218 -23.53 7.37 2.89
N LYS A 219 -24.03 7.14 4.11
CA LYS A 219 -25.27 7.73 4.62
C LYS A 219 -25.17 9.26 4.71
N GLY A 220 -23.98 9.78 5.03
CA GLY A 220 -23.66 11.21 4.96
C GLY A 220 -23.60 11.79 3.54
N GLY A 221 -23.85 11.01 2.50
CA GLY A 221 -23.86 11.44 1.09
C GLY A 221 -22.47 11.51 0.45
N LYS A 222 -21.40 11.13 1.16
CA LYS A 222 -20.04 11.11 0.63
C LYS A 222 -19.90 9.96 -0.38
N THR A 223 -19.42 10.27 -1.58
CA THR A 223 -19.06 9.26 -2.57
C THR A 223 -17.55 9.09 -2.67
N CYS A 224 -17.10 7.85 -2.80
CA CYS A 224 -15.70 7.51 -3.01
C CYS A 224 -15.56 6.59 -4.22
N CYS A 225 -14.52 6.79 -5.01
CA CYS A 225 -14.18 5.94 -6.15
C CYS A 225 -12.68 5.65 -6.13
N LYS A 226 -12.32 4.37 -6.24
CA LYS A 226 -10.93 3.88 -6.18
C LYS A 226 -10.70 2.95 -7.37
N ILE A 227 -9.90 3.42 -8.32
CA ILE A 227 -9.62 2.68 -9.55
C ILE A 227 -8.12 2.65 -9.81
N ARG A 228 -7.52 1.45 -9.71
CA ARG A 228 -6.10 1.26 -10.00
C ARG A 228 -5.78 1.53 -11.48
N GLY A 229 -4.68 2.23 -11.73
CA GLY A 229 -4.18 2.50 -13.09
C GLY A 229 -4.72 3.78 -13.74
N PHE A 230 -5.67 4.44 -13.07
CA PHE A 230 -6.26 5.69 -13.49
C PHE A 230 -6.00 6.78 -12.44
N THR A 231 -5.62 7.96 -12.90
CA THR A 231 -5.51 9.14 -12.04
C THR A 231 -6.87 9.83 -12.05
N LEU A 232 -7.56 9.83 -10.91
CA LEU A 232 -8.84 10.52 -10.74
C LEU A 232 -8.61 12.02 -10.51
N ASN A 233 -8.20 12.73 -11.56
CA ASN A 233 -8.28 14.19 -11.60
C ASN A 233 -9.73 14.63 -11.83
N PHE A 234 -10.03 15.93 -11.68
CA PHE A 234 -11.39 16.48 -11.80
C PHE A 234 -12.14 15.98 -13.04
N ARG A 235 -11.53 16.10 -14.23
CA ARG A 235 -12.14 15.65 -15.50
C ARG A 235 -12.39 14.15 -15.55
N ASN A 236 -11.47 13.36 -15.02
CA ASN A 236 -11.61 11.91 -14.99
C ASN A 236 -12.65 11.47 -13.95
N SER A 237 -12.76 12.16 -12.81
CA SER A 237 -13.77 11.88 -11.80
C SER A 237 -15.19 12.24 -12.25
N GLU A 238 -15.36 13.18 -13.17
CA GLU A 238 -16.69 13.44 -13.78
C GLU A 238 -17.19 12.24 -14.60
N LYS A 239 -16.27 11.46 -15.19
CA LYS A 239 -16.61 10.28 -16.00
C LYS A 239 -16.52 8.96 -15.24
N LEU A 240 -15.57 8.84 -14.32
CA LEU A 240 -15.37 7.70 -13.43
C LEU A 240 -15.70 8.11 -12.00
N ASN A 241 -16.98 7.99 -11.69
CA ASN A 241 -17.58 8.24 -10.39
C ASN A 241 -18.41 7.03 -9.94
N PHE A 242 -18.99 7.14 -8.74
CA PHE A 242 -19.87 6.12 -8.17
C PHE A 242 -20.97 5.66 -9.14
N ASP A 243 -21.71 6.59 -9.76
CA ASP A 243 -22.83 6.26 -10.65
C ASP A 243 -22.39 5.52 -11.91
N SER A 244 -21.29 5.97 -12.52
CA SER A 244 -20.73 5.31 -13.71
C SER A 244 -20.27 3.88 -13.43
N ILE A 245 -19.64 3.63 -12.27
CA ILE A 245 -19.17 2.31 -11.86
C ILE A 245 -20.35 1.42 -11.48
N ARG A 246 -21.32 1.97 -10.74
CA ARG A 246 -22.57 1.29 -10.40
C ARG A 246 -23.31 0.84 -11.66
N ALA A 247 -23.53 1.72 -12.63
CA ALA A 247 -24.21 1.37 -13.87
C ALA A 247 -23.48 0.25 -14.63
N LEU A 248 -22.14 0.34 -14.70
CA LEU A 248 -21.30 -0.63 -15.38
C LEU A 248 -21.35 -2.03 -14.73
N VAL A 249 -21.34 -2.10 -13.38
CA VAL A 249 -21.45 -3.37 -12.65
C VAL A 249 -22.88 -3.93 -12.71
N CYS A 250 -23.91 -3.11 -12.49
CA CYS A 250 -25.30 -3.56 -12.50
C CYS A 250 -25.76 -4.07 -13.87
N ASN A 251 -25.24 -3.50 -14.96
CA ASN A 251 -25.56 -3.95 -16.31
C ASN A 251 -24.75 -5.17 -16.76
N LEU A 252 -23.78 -5.63 -15.94
CA LEU A 252 -22.82 -6.67 -16.27
C LEU A 252 -22.17 -6.46 -17.65
N ASP A 253 -21.95 -5.20 -18.03
CA ASP A 253 -21.49 -4.86 -19.37
C ASP A 253 -19.96 -4.93 -19.44
N TYR A 254 -19.47 -6.16 -19.69
CA TYR A 254 -18.05 -6.43 -19.89
C TYR A 254 -17.46 -5.77 -21.14
N ASN A 255 -18.29 -5.27 -22.07
CA ASN A 255 -17.84 -4.65 -23.30
C ASN A 255 -17.85 -3.12 -23.22
N CYS A 256 -18.60 -2.55 -22.28
CA CYS A 256 -18.62 -1.11 -22.01
C CYS A 256 -17.21 -0.60 -21.70
N LYS A 257 -16.82 0.43 -22.44
CA LYS A 257 -15.55 1.13 -22.27
C LYS A 257 -15.84 2.59 -22.00
N ILE A 258 -15.30 3.10 -20.89
CA ILE A 258 -15.36 4.52 -20.56
C ILE A 258 -14.04 5.16 -20.98
N PRO A 259 -13.99 5.93 -22.08
CA PRO A 259 -12.77 6.57 -22.54
C PRO A 259 -12.44 7.82 -21.71
N LEU A 260 -11.27 7.79 -21.09
CA LEU A 260 -10.66 8.92 -20.40
C LEU A 260 -9.58 9.52 -21.29
N TYR A 261 -9.85 10.74 -21.74
CA TYR A 261 -8.93 11.51 -22.56
C TYR A 261 -8.09 12.44 -21.68
N ASN A 262 -6.78 12.26 -21.74
CA ASN A 262 -5.80 13.15 -21.13
C ASN A 262 -5.02 13.87 -22.24
N PRO A 263 -5.30 15.16 -22.48
CA PRO A 263 -4.65 15.91 -23.56
C PRO A 263 -3.19 16.24 -23.27
N SER A 264 -2.74 16.10 -22.02
CA SER A 264 -1.40 16.54 -21.64
C SER A 264 -0.75 15.61 -20.62
N LYS A 265 -0.57 14.35 -21.01
CA LYS A 265 0.13 13.39 -20.17
C LYS A 265 1.64 13.54 -20.33
N ILE A 266 2.28 14.01 -19.25
CA ILE A 266 3.73 13.94 -19.10
C ILE A 266 4.16 12.46 -19.11
N SER A 267 4.96 12.08 -20.09
CA SER A 267 5.45 10.73 -20.30
C SER A 267 6.95 10.73 -20.53
N ARG A 268 7.64 9.71 -20.02
CA ARG A 268 9.06 9.49 -20.31
C ARG A 268 9.18 8.55 -21.49
N ASP A 269 9.76 9.01 -22.59
CA ASP A 269 10.23 8.13 -23.66
C ASP A 269 11.57 7.54 -23.20
N ALA A 270 11.57 6.29 -22.75
CA ALA A 270 12.78 5.64 -22.23
C ALA A 270 13.86 5.47 -23.31
N LYS A 271 13.48 5.24 -24.58
CA LYS A 271 14.43 5.05 -25.68
C LYS A 271 15.11 6.35 -26.06
N ARG A 272 14.33 7.44 -26.16
CA ARG A 272 14.87 8.77 -26.47
C ARG A 272 15.32 9.56 -25.24
N ARG A 273 15.05 9.04 -24.04
CA ARG A 273 15.30 9.64 -22.73
C ARG A 273 14.79 11.07 -22.61
N LYS A 274 13.67 11.36 -23.28
CA LYS A 274 13.01 12.66 -23.26
C LYS A 274 11.73 12.59 -22.43
N VAL A 275 11.49 13.65 -21.69
CA VAL A 275 10.17 13.91 -21.12
C VAL A 275 9.37 14.61 -22.20
N VAL A 276 8.27 13.99 -22.62
CA VAL A 276 7.39 14.53 -23.65
C VAL A 276 6.00 14.71 -23.07
N ASN A 277 5.31 15.73 -23.55
CA ASN A 277 3.88 15.83 -23.36
C ASN A 277 3.20 15.11 -24.52
N LYS A 278 2.30 14.17 -24.22
CA LYS A 278 1.54 13.45 -25.24
C LYS A 278 0.08 13.35 -24.87
N GLU A 279 -0.77 13.34 -25.88
CA GLU A 279 -2.16 12.96 -25.74
C GLU A 279 -2.25 11.47 -25.40
N GLU A 280 -3.11 11.11 -24.45
CA GLU A 280 -3.39 9.73 -24.08
C GLU A 280 -4.88 9.53 -23.88
N THR A 281 -5.44 8.51 -24.54
CA THR A 281 -6.77 7.99 -24.22
C THR A 281 -6.63 6.65 -23.53
N LYS A 282 -7.09 6.54 -22.29
CA LYS A 282 -7.22 5.27 -21.57
C LYS A 282 -8.68 4.88 -21.52
N SER A 283 -9.00 3.66 -21.93
CA SER A 283 -10.35 3.12 -21.79
C SER A 283 -10.45 2.30 -20.50
N TYR A 284 -11.30 2.73 -19.57
CA TYR A 284 -11.68 1.91 -18.43
C TYR A 284 -12.70 0.85 -18.86
N ARG A 285 -12.60 -0.36 -18.30
CA ARG A 285 -13.52 -1.47 -18.53
C ARG A 285 -13.62 -2.30 -17.25
N MET A 286 -14.77 -2.90 -17.01
CA MET A 286 -14.92 -3.91 -15.95
C MET A 286 -13.93 -5.07 -16.19
N VAL A 287 -13.20 -5.47 -15.15
CA VAL A 287 -12.34 -6.66 -15.22
C VAL A 287 -12.60 -7.50 -13.98
N TYR A 288 -13.40 -8.55 -14.20
CA TYR A 288 -13.79 -9.49 -13.15
C TYR A 288 -13.33 -10.90 -13.55
N ASP A 289 -12.02 -11.15 -13.45
CA ASP A 289 -11.34 -12.36 -13.94
C ASP A 289 -10.97 -13.36 -12.84
N LYS A 290 -11.36 -13.08 -11.58
CA LYS A 290 -10.98 -13.90 -10.40
C LYS A 290 -12.11 -14.72 -9.81
N ARG A 291 -13.36 -14.36 -10.11
CA ARG A 291 -14.57 -14.97 -9.54
C ARG A 291 -15.68 -14.94 -10.59
N VAL A 292 -16.71 -15.75 -10.39
CA VAL A 292 -17.92 -15.82 -11.23
C VAL A 292 -19.04 -15.06 -10.52
N ILE A 293 -19.63 -14.06 -11.19
CA ILE A 293 -20.77 -13.30 -10.68
C ILE A 293 -22.06 -14.10 -10.95
N GLN A 294 -22.92 -14.21 -9.95
CA GLN A 294 -24.24 -14.82 -10.03
C GLN A 294 -25.32 -13.76 -10.31
N ASP A 295 -26.53 -14.18 -10.67
CA ASP A 295 -27.65 -13.27 -10.98
C ASP A 295 -28.05 -12.37 -9.78
N ASP A 296 -27.80 -12.82 -8.55
CA ASP A 296 -28.03 -12.07 -7.31
C ASP A 296 -26.83 -11.20 -6.89
N PHE A 297 -25.85 -11.01 -7.78
CA PHE A 297 -24.56 -10.36 -7.55
C PHE A 297 -23.65 -11.02 -6.51
N THR A 298 -24.00 -12.21 -5.99
CA THR A 298 -23.04 -13.00 -5.23
C THR A 298 -21.93 -13.49 -6.15
N THR A 299 -20.77 -13.82 -5.57
CA THR A 299 -19.60 -14.17 -6.37
C THR A 299 -18.95 -15.44 -5.84
N LEU A 300 -18.65 -16.38 -6.73
CA LEU A 300 -18.04 -17.67 -6.40
C LEU A 300 -16.62 -17.77 -6.97
N PRO A 301 -15.69 -18.48 -6.31
CA PRO A 301 -14.40 -18.79 -6.92
C PRO A 301 -14.60 -19.72 -8.13
N TYR A 302 -13.65 -19.73 -9.06
CA TYR A 302 -13.65 -20.70 -10.15
C TYR A 302 -13.50 -22.13 -9.61
N GLY A 303 -14.31 -23.07 -10.11
CA GLY A 303 -14.27 -24.47 -9.72
C GLY A 303 -15.15 -24.84 -8.52
N TYR A 304 -15.99 -23.92 -8.05
CA TYR A 304 -17.15 -24.20 -7.19
C TYR A 304 -18.37 -24.61 -8.02
#